data_AF-A0A2D5XR47-F1
#
_entry.id   AF-A0A2D5XR47-F1
#
_cell.length_a   1.000
_cell.length_b   1.000
_cell.length_c   1.000
_cell.angle_alpha   90.00
_cell.angle_beta   90.00
_cell.angle_gamma   90.00
#
_symmetry.space_group_name_H-M   'P 1'
#
loop_
_entity.id
_entity.type
_entity.pdbx_description
1 polymer ?
#
loop_
_entity_poly.entity_id
_entity_poly.type
_entity_poly.pdbx_seq_one_letter_code
_entity_poly.pdbx_strand_id
1 'polypeptide(L)'
;MKKLLTNRPFFGSSFPSLGCLAVLTASVWAQGPPPPLGPPPVPPQNQLTPAKVILGKALFWDEQLSSDSTVACGTCHQPAAGGGDPRNQADMRNPGADGILGTPDDVLGSLGVARTDSNGDYVPDPVFGHGMQVTGRSAPSNLMGAYFIENFWDGRATPQFLDPLTGNVVIPFGGSLESQSLGPIMSSAEMASEGRTWVDVTSKLEQVEPLAVAFNLPGDLNAALAGGATYPDLFQAAFGTDEITPVRIGFALASYQRTLVPNQTPWDAFTAGNQGALTQGQQAGLGAFTSQGSRCNACHGGNLFADNQYHNLGLRPIAEDSGRQAITGNFADRGRFKTPSLRNIGLRGGALFHNGSPNTTNLNALLALYDADGGPFGDNKDPILNNLNVPPQVRPALTDFMVNGLTDPRVAAELPPFDRPSLSSERTPEPIEIIQQGARAGTGGFVPQVVALSPPHVGNFDWKLGLYDGLGGAKAVATVSHNPLGAPIPGFSVVGSAMTLNGSGPGQGYTTWHRSMPDDSGLIGLELWLQFRVRDTGAQNGVARSPVVHLTLF
;
A
#
# COMPACT_ATOMS: atom_id res chain seq x y z
N MET A 1 51.22 -56.51 64.37
CA MET A 1 50.01 -55.80 64.85
C MET A 1 49.02 -55.79 63.70
N LYS A 2 48.05 -56.73 63.73
CA LYS A 2 46.61 -56.49 63.96
C LYS A 2 45.95 -55.69 62.80
N LYS A 3 44.84 -56.10 62.16
CA LYS A 3 43.99 -57.31 62.22
C LYS A 3 42.77 -57.08 61.29
N LEU A 4 42.22 -58.17 60.72
CA LEU A 4 40.81 -58.45 60.35
C LEU A 4 40.16 -57.65 59.18
N LEU A 5 39.68 -58.29 58.09
CA LEU A 5 38.50 -59.20 57.94
C LEU A 5 37.18 -58.42 58.17
N THR A 6 36.17 -58.45 57.29
CA THR A 6 35.34 -59.63 56.96
C THR A 6 34.45 -59.43 55.73
N ASN A 7 33.99 -60.57 55.21
CA ASN A 7 33.16 -60.80 54.03
C ASN A 7 31.71 -61.16 54.45
N ARG A 8 30.71 -60.89 53.58
CA ARG A 8 29.38 -61.55 53.40
C ARG A 8 28.22 -61.22 54.39
N PRO A 9 26.91 -61.56 54.12
CA PRO A 9 26.21 -62.03 52.88
C PRO A 9 24.74 -61.49 52.66
N PHE A 10 24.04 -62.00 51.62
CA PHE A 10 22.56 -62.21 51.49
C PHE A 10 21.68 -60.93 51.31
N PHE A 11 20.61 -60.83 50.50
CA PHE A 11 19.59 -61.76 49.96
C PHE A 11 18.97 -61.18 48.66
N GLY A 12 18.48 -62.02 47.74
CA GLY A 12 17.60 -61.59 46.66
C GLY A 12 16.17 -61.35 47.15
N SER A 13 15.50 -60.35 46.58
CA SER A 13 14.04 -60.29 46.53
C SER A 13 13.61 -59.44 45.33
N SER A 14 13.15 -60.15 44.30
CA SER A 14 12.38 -59.65 43.17
C SER A 14 11.13 -58.93 43.70
N PHE A 15 11.00 -57.64 43.42
CA PHE A 15 9.72 -56.92 43.50
C PHE A 15 9.31 -56.52 42.09
N PRO A 16 8.06 -56.78 41.67
CA PRO A 16 7.60 -56.38 40.35
C PRO A 16 7.48 -54.85 40.35
N SER A 17 8.20 -54.19 39.43
CA SER A 17 7.91 -52.81 39.07
C SER A 17 6.54 -52.79 38.41
N LEU A 18 5.48 -52.54 39.20
CA LEU A 18 4.24 -52.01 38.64
C LEU A 18 4.62 -50.71 37.93
N GLY A 19 4.61 -50.76 36.60
CA GLY A 19 4.65 -49.57 35.77
C GLY A 19 3.42 -48.74 36.09
N CYS A 20 3.57 -47.76 36.98
CA CYS A 20 2.74 -46.57 36.93
C CYS A 20 3.10 -45.87 35.62
N LEU A 21 2.33 -46.14 34.56
CA LEU A 21 2.14 -45.15 33.51
C LEU A 21 1.60 -43.90 34.20
N ALA A 22 2.50 -42.98 34.55
CA ALA A 22 2.11 -41.60 34.75
C ALA A 22 1.64 -41.12 33.37
N VAL A 23 0.32 -41.20 33.16
CA VAL A 23 -0.34 -40.44 32.11
C VAL A 23 -0.11 -38.99 32.48
N LEU A 24 0.97 -38.41 31.93
CA LEU A 24 1.13 -36.97 31.84
C LEU A 24 0.03 -36.49 30.89
N THR A 25 -1.17 -36.30 31.43
CA THR A 25 -2.16 -35.43 30.80
C THR A 25 -1.53 -34.04 30.78
N ALA A 26 -0.91 -33.68 29.66
CA ALA A 26 -0.53 -32.30 29.41
C ALA A 26 -1.83 -31.50 29.40
N SER A 27 -2.09 -30.79 30.50
CA SER A 27 -3.20 -29.84 30.64
C SER A 27 -2.93 -28.64 29.74
N VAL A 28 -3.12 -28.78 28.43
CA VAL A 28 -3.04 -27.68 27.46
C VAL A 28 -4.41 -26.99 27.35
N TRP A 29 -5.01 -26.63 28.48
CA TRP A 29 -6.18 -25.73 28.50
C TRP A 29 -6.18 -24.99 29.84
N ALA A 30 -6.01 -23.65 29.75
CA ALA A 30 -6.26 -22.61 30.76
C ALA A 30 -5.10 -21.62 30.96
N GLN A 31 -4.50 -21.13 29.88
CA GLN A 31 -4.20 -19.69 29.86
C GLN A 31 -5.55 -19.05 29.56
N GLY A 32 -6.04 -18.14 30.43
CA GLY A 32 -7.29 -17.42 30.19
C GLY A 32 -7.28 -16.67 28.85
N PRO A 33 -8.37 -15.98 28.48
CA PRO A 33 -8.35 -15.13 27.29
C PRO A 33 -7.14 -14.19 27.37
N PRO A 34 -6.45 -13.95 26.24
CA PRO A 34 -5.32 -13.03 26.26
C PRO A 34 -5.81 -11.64 26.73
N PRO A 35 -4.95 -10.84 27.41
CA PRO A 35 -5.35 -9.54 27.92
C PRO A 35 -5.84 -8.64 26.76
N PRO A 36 -6.65 -7.60 26.98
CA PRO A 36 -7.02 -6.68 25.90
C PRO A 36 -5.80 -6.12 25.16
N LEU A 37 -5.97 -5.82 23.86
CA LEU A 37 -4.92 -5.18 23.07
C LEU A 37 -4.59 -3.79 23.68
N GLY A 38 -3.42 -3.69 24.32
CA GLY A 38 -2.93 -2.45 24.92
C GLY A 38 -2.55 -1.40 23.87
N PRO A 39 -2.24 -0.16 24.27
CA PRO A 39 -1.82 0.88 23.33
C PRO A 39 -0.54 0.46 22.58
N PRO A 40 -0.34 0.94 21.34
CA PRO A 40 0.86 0.60 20.58
C PRO A 40 2.11 1.24 21.20
N PRO A 41 3.30 0.65 20.99
CA PRO A 41 4.56 1.25 21.40
C PRO A 41 4.77 2.66 20.81
N VAL A 42 5.18 3.60 21.66
CA VAL A 42 5.50 4.98 21.29
C VAL A 42 6.97 5.26 21.63
N PRO A 43 7.83 5.58 20.64
CA PRO A 43 9.22 5.89 20.90
C PRO A 43 9.34 7.23 21.65
N PRO A 44 10.24 7.36 22.64
CA PRO A 44 10.43 8.58 23.41
C PRO A 44 10.61 9.86 22.59
N GLN A 45 11.28 9.75 21.44
CA GLN A 45 11.61 10.85 20.54
C GLN A 45 10.40 11.35 19.74
N ASN A 46 9.36 10.52 19.58
CA ASN A 46 8.16 10.87 18.85
C ASN A 46 6.90 10.60 19.68
N GLN A 47 6.79 11.31 20.81
CA GLN A 47 5.55 11.30 21.60
C GLN A 47 4.36 11.80 20.78
N LEU A 48 3.22 11.14 20.97
CA LEU A 48 1.96 11.47 20.33
C LEU A 48 1.40 12.79 20.88
N THR A 49 1.01 13.68 19.98
CA THR A 49 0.21 14.87 20.29
C THR A 49 -0.95 14.96 19.30
N PRO A 50 -2.08 15.59 19.67
CA PRO A 50 -3.17 15.80 18.72
C PRO A 50 -2.71 16.51 17.44
N ALA A 51 -1.86 17.54 17.57
CA ALA A 51 -1.34 18.29 16.42
C ALA A 51 -0.48 17.41 15.47
N LYS A 52 0.37 16.52 16.00
CA LYS A 52 1.11 15.56 15.16
C LYS A 52 0.21 14.55 14.47
N VAL A 53 -0.84 14.08 15.16
CA VAL A 53 -1.82 13.15 14.59
C VAL A 53 -2.57 13.82 13.44
N ILE A 54 -3.01 15.06 13.62
CA ILE A 54 -3.71 15.83 12.57
C ILE A 54 -2.81 16.11 11.37
N LEU A 55 -1.58 16.59 11.59
CA LEU A 55 -0.61 16.76 10.50
C LEU A 55 -0.33 15.43 9.79
N GLY A 56 -0.19 14.35 10.55
CA GLY A 56 0.00 13.00 9.99
C GLY A 56 -1.19 12.54 9.16
N LYS A 57 -2.42 12.82 9.61
CA LYS A 57 -3.66 12.50 8.88
C LYS A 57 -3.74 13.30 7.58
N ALA A 58 -3.41 14.59 7.61
CA ALA A 58 -3.36 15.42 6.40
C ALA A 58 -2.36 14.84 5.39
N LEU A 59 -1.10 14.61 5.79
CA LEU A 59 -0.07 14.04 4.91
C LEU A 59 -0.41 12.64 4.40
N PHE A 60 -1.06 11.80 5.20
CA PHE A 60 -1.40 10.43 4.82
C PHE A 60 -2.43 10.39 3.68
N TRP A 61 -3.35 11.37 3.65
CA TRP A 61 -4.46 11.43 2.71
C TRP A 61 -4.27 12.44 1.58
N ASP A 62 -3.17 13.21 1.56
CA ASP A 62 -2.91 14.22 0.53
C ASP A 62 -2.17 13.62 -0.67
N GLU A 63 -2.85 13.51 -1.82
CA GLU A 63 -2.26 13.00 -3.06
C GLU A 63 -1.13 13.91 -3.55
N GLN A 64 -1.12 15.19 -3.16
CA GLN A 64 -0.06 16.13 -3.49
C GLN A 64 1.30 15.76 -2.87
N LEU A 65 1.34 14.82 -1.91
CA LEU A 65 2.60 14.28 -1.40
C LEU A 65 3.36 13.46 -2.46
N SER A 66 2.67 12.85 -3.42
CA SER A 66 3.32 12.28 -4.62
C SER A 66 3.87 13.37 -5.54
N SER A 67 4.81 13.03 -6.41
CA SER A 67 5.42 13.97 -7.35
C SER A 67 4.40 14.63 -8.27
N ASP A 68 3.44 13.87 -8.79
CA ASP A 68 2.46 14.31 -9.79
C ASP A 68 1.05 14.59 -9.23
N SER A 69 0.90 14.53 -7.90
CA SER A 69 -0.35 14.78 -7.18
C SER A 69 -1.46 13.74 -7.46
N THR A 70 -1.10 12.48 -7.75
CA THR A 70 -2.05 11.41 -8.09
C THR A 70 -2.14 10.27 -7.07
N VAL A 71 -1.19 10.19 -6.13
CA VAL A 71 -1.11 9.10 -5.15
C VAL A 71 -0.84 9.64 -3.74
N ALA A 72 -1.63 9.18 -2.77
CA ALA A 72 -1.41 9.35 -1.34
C ALA A 72 -1.11 7.99 -0.68
N CYS A 73 -0.73 8.00 0.60
CA CYS A 73 -0.68 6.76 1.38
C CYS A 73 -2.07 6.07 1.39
N GLY A 74 -3.11 6.89 1.56
CA GLY A 74 -4.51 6.47 1.54
C GLY A 74 -5.02 5.91 0.22
N THR A 75 -4.35 6.16 -0.92
CA THR A 75 -4.72 5.56 -2.21
C THR A 75 -4.55 4.04 -2.19
N CYS A 76 -3.50 3.55 -1.53
CA CYS A 76 -3.19 2.11 -1.44
C CYS A 76 -3.60 1.47 -0.10
N HIS A 77 -3.96 2.26 0.91
CA HIS A 77 -4.19 1.80 2.28
C HIS A 77 -5.52 2.31 2.83
N GLN A 78 -6.62 1.74 2.34
CA GLN A 78 -7.96 2.15 2.73
C GLN A 78 -8.55 1.28 3.86
N PRO A 79 -9.17 1.87 4.89
CA PRO A 79 -9.87 1.13 5.94
C PRO A 79 -10.94 0.17 5.41
N ALA A 80 -11.74 0.61 4.44
CA ALA A 80 -12.77 -0.22 3.80
C ALA A 80 -12.20 -1.51 3.13
N ALA A 81 -10.92 -1.51 2.76
CA ALA A 81 -10.19 -2.68 2.24
C ALA A 81 -9.29 -3.36 3.29
N GLY A 82 -9.59 -3.17 4.58
CA GLY A 82 -8.79 -3.72 5.68
C GLY A 82 -7.36 -3.18 5.74
N GLY A 83 -7.17 -1.93 5.32
CA GLY A 83 -5.86 -1.27 5.21
C GLY A 83 -5.05 -1.64 3.97
N GLY A 84 -5.66 -2.33 3.00
CA GLY A 84 -5.08 -2.64 1.70
C GLY A 84 -5.63 -1.73 0.59
N ASP A 85 -5.30 -2.09 -0.65
CA ASP A 85 -5.65 -1.33 -1.83
C ASP A 85 -7.03 -1.79 -2.38
N PRO A 86 -8.04 -0.90 -2.45
CA PRO A 86 -9.40 -1.25 -2.88
C PRO A 86 -9.56 -1.26 -4.41
N ARG A 87 -8.55 -0.80 -5.16
CA ARG A 87 -8.68 -0.60 -6.60
C ARG A 87 -8.84 -1.92 -7.35
N ASN A 88 -9.24 -1.82 -8.61
CA ASN A 88 -9.55 -2.97 -9.43
C ASN A 88 -8.30 -3.84 -9.68
N GLN A 89 -8.40 -5.11 -9.29
CA GLN A 89 -7.29 -6.06 -9.41
C GLN A 89 -6.80 -6.28 -10.85
N ALA A 90 -7.68 -6.09 -11.84
CA ALA A 90 -7.29 -6.20 -13.25
C ALA A 90 -6.22 -5.17 -13.63
N ASP A 91 -6.27 -4.00 -13.01
CA ASP A 91 -5.34 -2.89 -13.27
C ASP A 91 -4.09 -2.96 -12.37
N MET A 92 -4.10 -3.81 -11.34
CA MET A 92 -3.02 -3.97 -10.35
C MET A 92 -2.07 -5.13 -10.68
N ARG A 93 -1.99 -5.54 -11.94
CA ARG A 93 -1.12 -6.64 -12.38
C ARG A 93 0.30 -6.14 -12.67
N ASN A 94 1.28 -6.73 -11.99
CA ASN A 94 2.69 -6.55 -12.26
C ASN A 94 3.23 -7.83 -12.92
N PRO A 95 4.07 -7.74 -13.96
CA PRO A 95 4.56 -8.90 -14.72
C PRO A 95 5.51 -9.81 -13.93
N GLY A 96 5.89 -9.46 -12.71
CA GLY A 96 6.84 -10.23 -11.94
C GLY A 96 8.27 -10.09 -12.45
N ALA A 97 9.02 -11.19 -12.38
CA ALA A 97 10.47 -11.19 -12.56
C ALA A 97 10.89 -11.24 -14.04
N ASP A 98 10.05 -11.79 -14.92
CA ASP A 98 10.36 -11.91 -16.36
C ASP A 98 10.01 -10.64 -17.16
N GLY A 99 9.21 -9.74 -16.57
CA GLY A 99 8.80 -8.47 -17.19
C GLY A 99 7.73 -8.62 -18.28
N ILE A 100 7.10 -9.78 -18.40
CA ILE A 100 6.06 -10.10 -19.38
C ILE A 100 4.71 -10.28 -18.68
N LEU A 101 3.71 -9.49 -19.04
CA LEU A 101 2.36 -9.65 -18.49
C LEU A 101 1.68 -10.94 -18.99
N GLY A 102 0.89 -11.58 -18.13
CA GLY A 102 0.08 -12.74 -18.46
C GLY A 102 0.82 -14.07 -18.29
N THR A 103 1.93 -14.07 -17.58
CA THR A 103 2.75 -15.25 -17.26
C THR A 103 2.47 -15.73 -15.84
N PRO A 104 2.92 -16.96 -15.46
CA PRO A 104 2.70 -17.49 -14.12
C PRO A 104 3.38 -16.71 -12.98
N ASP A 105 4.37 -15.86 -13.28
CA ASP A 105 5.08 -15.06 -12.29
C ASP A 105 4.45 -13.68 -12.04
N ASP A 106 3.37 -13.35 -12.75
CA ASP A 106 2.55 -12.19 -12.47
C ASP A 106 2.12 -12.13 -10.99
N VAL A 107 2.17 -10.94 -10.43
CA VAL A 107 1.74 -10.63 -9.05
C VAL A 107 0.69 -9.52 -9.07
N LEU A 108 -0.08 -9.40 -7.99
CA LEU A 108 -0.92 -8.23 -7.77
C LEU A 108 -0.22 -7.27 -6.80
N GLY A 109 0.14 -6.10 -7.33
CA GLY A 109 0.74 -5.00 -6.58
C GLY A 109 -0.28 -3.93 -6.23
N SER A 110 0.18 -2.68 -6.24
CA SER A 110 -0.63 -1.46 -6.14
C SER A 110 -0.22 -0.50 -7.24
N LEU A 111 -1.18 0.23 -7.80
CA LEU A 111 -0.92 1.27 -8.79
C LEU A 111 -0.27 2.49 -8.11
N GLY A 112 0.94 2.85 -8.55
CA GLY A 112 1.60 4.08 -8.15
C GLY A 112 1.51 5.15 -9.24
N VAL A 113 2.52 6.00 -9.31
CA VAL A 113 2.63 7.05 -10.34
C VAL A 113 3.06 6.48 -11.70
N ALA A 114 2.71 7.18 -12.77
CA ALA A 114 3.32 6.91 -14.08
C ALA A 114 4.80 7.31 -14.06
N ARG A 115 5.62 6.60 -14.83
CA ARG A 115 7.06 6.84 -14.85
C ARG A 115 7.35 8.25 -15.39
N THR A 116 8.05 9.03 -14.58
CA THR A 116 8.50 10.38 -14.94
C THR A 116 9.99 10.53 -14.62
N ASP A 117 10.71 11.28 -15.46
CA ASP A 117 12.10 11.61 -15.21
C ASP A 117 12.26 12.70 -14.11
N SER A 118 13.48 13.14 -13.84
CA SER A 118 13.76 14.16 -12.83
C SER A 118 13.17 15.54 -13.12
N ASN A 119 12.75 15.81 -14.36
CA ASN A 119 12.05 17.04 -14.72
C ASN A 119 10.52 16.89 -14.62
N GLY A 120 10.04 15.71 -14.19
CA GLY A 120 8.63 15.38 -14.17
C GLY A 120 8.05 15.12 -15.56
N ASP A 121 8.90 14.88 -16.58
CA ASP A 121 8.45 14.50 -17.92
C ASP A 121 8.06 13.02 -17.94
N TYR A 122 6.87 12.71 -18.45
CA TYR A 122 6.48 11.33 -18.75
C TYR A 122 7.47 10.70 -19.73
N VAL A 123 7.98 9.54 -19.33
CA VAL A 123 8.89 8.71 -20.12
C VAL A 123 8.32 7.29 -20.16
N PRO A 124 8.54 6.53 -21.25
CA PRO A 124 8.05 5.16 -21.32
C PRO A 124 8.72 4.29 -20.26
N ASP A 125 7.93 3.62 -19.45
CA ASP A 125 8.33 2.47 -18.65
C ASP A 125 8.48 1.23 -19.56
N PRO A 126 9.52 0.39 -19.35
CA PRO A 126 9.73 -0.81 -20.15
C PRO A 126 8.57 -1.81 -20.12
N VAL A 127 7.79 -1.84 -19.04
CA VAL A 127 6.66 -2.75 -18.83
C VAL A 127 5.34 -2.03 -19.05
N PHE A 128 5.16 -0.88 -18.40
CA PHE A 128 3.86 -0.20 -18.32
C PHE A 128 3.69 0.89 -19.39
N GLY A 129 4.71 1.12 -20.24
CA GLY A 129 4.69 2.17 -21.24
C GLY A 129 4.46 3.54 -20.58
N HIS A 130 3.45 4.26 -21.01
CA HIS A 130 3.09 5.57 -20.42
C HIS A 130 1.96 5.48 -19.38
N GLY A 131 1.59 4.26 -18.97
CA GLY A 131 0.62 4.03 -17.89
C GLY A 131 1.22 4.20 -16.50
N MET A 132 0.36 4.08 -15.49
CA MET A 132 0.78 3.98 -14.09
C MET A 132 1.59 2.69 -13.86
N GLN A 133 2.64 2.79 -13.06
CA GLN A 133 3.42 1.62 -12.65
C GLN A 133 2.67 0.82 -11.59
N VAL A 134 2.86 -0.49 -11.57
CA VAL A 134 2.33 -1.38 -10.53
C VAL A 134 3.49 -1.89 -9.67
N THR A 135 3.40 -1.81 -8.35
CA THR A 135 4.43 -2.32 -7.44
C THR A 135 4.63 -3.84 -7.54
N GLY A 136 5.81 -4.33 -7.18
CA GLY A 136 6.13 -5.78 -7.21
C GLY A 136 5.56 -6.60 -6.04
N ARG A 137 4.86 -5.97 -5.09
CA ARG A 137 4.21 -6.63 -3.95
C ARG A 137 2.91 -5.95 -3.61
N SER A 138 1.95 -6.73 -3.13
CA SER A 138 0.67 -6.21 -2.64
C SER A 138 0.87 -5.29 -1.44
N ALA A 139 0.02 -4.27 -1.30
CA ALA A 139 0.00 -3.43 -0.10
C ALA A 139 -0.32 -4.28 1.15
N PRO A 140 0.59 -4.36 2.14
CA PRO A 140 0.24 -4.94 3.44
C PRO A 140 -0.79 -4.05 4.13
N SER A 141 -1.52 -4.58 5.11
CA SER A 141 -2.41 -3.74 5.92
C SER A 141 -1.56 -2.71 6.69
N ASN A 142 -1.92 -1.43 6.58
CA ASN A 142 -1.36 -0.39 7.46
C ASN A 142 -2.00 -0.43 8.86
N LEU A 143 -3.21 -0.99 8.98
CA LEU A 143 -3.86 -1.22 10.27
C LEU A 143 -2.99 -2.17 11.09
N MET A 144 -2.87 -1.91 12.40
CA MET A 144 -1.97 -2.63 13.30
C MET A 144 -0.46 -2.45 13.03
N GLY A 145 -0.05 -1.68 12.02
CA GLY A 145 1.37 -1.43 11.67
C GLY A 145 2.23 -1.01 12.87
N ALA A 146 1.63 -0.25 13.79
CA ALA A 146 2.26 0.25 15.01
C ALA A 146 2.71 -0.83 16.02
N TYR A 147 2.18 -2.06 15.94
CA TYR A 147 2.55 -3.17 16.83
C TYR A 147 3.68 -4.04 16.28
N PHE A 148 4.11 -3.78 15.05
CA PHE A 148 5.19 -4.56 14.44
C PHE A 148 6.55 -3.92 14.73
N ILE A 149 7.50 -4.76 15.16
CA ILE A 149 8.88 -4.34 15.42
C ILE A 149 9.55 -3.88 14.12
N GLU A 150 9.28 -4.60 13.04
CA GLU A 150 9.74 -4.31 11.68
C GLU A 150 8.55 -4.22 10.73
N ASN A 151 8.60 -3.27 9.80
CA ASN A 151 7.53 -3.03 8.82
C ASN A 151 7.96 -3.40 7.39
N PHE A 152 6.99 -3.42 6.47
CA PHE A 152 7.01 -4.13 5.17
C PHE A 152 6.94 -5.66 5.29
N TRP A 153 6.71 -6.33 4.15
CA TRP A 153 6.64 -7.79 4.06
C TRP A 153 7.97 -8.49 4.39
N ASP A 154 9.10 -7.86 4.10
CA ASP A 154 10.46 -8.40 4.29
C ASP A 154 11.15 -7.87 5.56
N GLY A 155 10.55 -6.87 6.22
CA GLY A 155 11.09 -6.27 7.44
C GLY A 155 12.11 -5.17 7.21
N ARG A 156 12.24 -4.64 5.99
CA ARG A 156 13.28 -3.64 5.67
C ARG A 156 13.16 -2.33 6.44
N ALA A 157 11.98 -2.00 6.96
CA ALA A 157 11.80 -0.88 7.87
C ALA A 157 12.07 -1.32 9.30
N THR A 158 13.30 -1.07 9.75
CA THR A 158 13.83 -1.55 11.04
C THR A 158 13.36 -0.68 12.22
N PRO A 159 13.54 -1.11 13.49
CA PRO A 159 13.25 -0.28 14.66
C PRO A 159 14.11 0.98 14.78
N GLN A 160 15.20 1.10 14.01
CA GLN A 160 16.04 2.28 13.97
C GLN A 160 15.57 3.23 12.87
N PHE A 161 15.33 4.49 13.23
CA PHE A 161 15.00 5.55 12.29
C PHE A 161 16.18 6.51 12.15
N LEU A 162 16.64 6.69 10.91
CA LEU A 162 17.70 7.61 10.54
C LEU A 162 17.10 8.85 9.90
N ASP A 163 17.73 10.00 10.14
CA ASP A 163 17.48 11.20 9.36
C ASP A 163 17.98 10.99 7.92
N PRO A 164 17.10 11.02 6.90
CA PRO A 164 17.52 10.80 5.52
C PRO A 164 18.51 11.83 4.98
N LEU A 165 18.58 13.04 5.56
CA LEU A 165 19.46 14.10 5.10
C LEU A 165 20.87 13.96 5.69
N THR A 166 20.98 13.53 6.94
CA THR A 166 22.26 13.52 7.67
C THR A 166 22.81 12.13 7.95
N GLY A 167 21.98 11.08 7.85
CA GLY A 167 22.31 9.71 8.23
C GLY A 167 22.38 9.49 9.75
N ASN A 168 22.09 10.51 10.56
CA ASN A 168 22.12 10.40 12.02
C ASN A 168 20.96 9.56 12.54
N VAL A 169 21.20 8.81 13.61
CA VAL A 169 20.15 8.07 14.32
C VAL A 169 19.25 9.04 15.06
N VAL A 170 17.98 9.10 14.66
CA VAL A 170 16.94 9.91 15.32
C VAL A 170 16.20 9.08 16.36
N ILE A 171 15.80 7.86 16.00
CA ILE A 171 15.18 6.90 16.92
C ILE A 171 16.04 5.64 16.94
N PRO A 172 16.64 5.26 18.08
CA PRO A 172 17.45 4.05 18.15
C PRO A 172 16.61 2.76 18.15
N PHE A 173 15.41 2.79 18.73
CA PHE A 173 14.51 1.63 18.83
C PHE A 173 13.03 2.07 18.77
N GLY A 174 12.19 1.29 18.08
CA GLY A 174 10.74 1.52 17.98
C GLY A 174 10.31 2.53 16.89
N GLY A 175 11.23 2.91 16.00
CA GLY A 175 11.02 3.85 14.90
C GLY A 175 10.64 3.22 13.54
N SER A 176 10.11 2.00 13.53
CA SER A 176 9.85 1.27 12.27
C SER A 176 8.76 1.89 11.41
N LEU A 177 7.76 2.54 12.02
CA LEU A 177 6.75 3.30 11.28
C LEU A 177 7.38 4.55 10.64
N GLU A 178 8.17 5.31 11.41
CA GLU A 178 8.88 6.48 10.90
C GLU A 178 9.78 6.11 9.71
N SER A 179 10.51 4.99 9.82
CA SER A 179 11.33 4.45 8.73
C SER A 179 10.50 4.01 7.52
N GLN A 180 9.40 3.28 7.75
CA GLN A 180 8.55 2.76 6.69
C GLN A 180 7.90 3.88 5.88
N SER A 181 7.39 4.91 6.55
CA SER A 181 6.53 5.93 5.91
C SER A 181 7.27 6.83 4.94
N LEU A 182 8.60 6.89 5.02
CA LEU A 182 9.42 7.70 4.11
C LEU A 182 9.76 6.99 2.80
N GLY A 183 9.72 5.66 2.77
CA GLY A 183 10.06 4.85 1.60
C GLY A 183 9.16 5.15 0.39
N PRO A 184 7.82 5.02 0.51
CA PRO A 184 6.89 5.24 -0.60
C PRO A 184 7.02 6.62 -1.24
N ILE A 185 7.24 7.67 -0.43
CA ILE A 185 7.37 9.07 -0.87
C ILE A 185 8.51 9.25 -1.89
N MET A 186 9.56 8.43 -1.77
CA MET A 186 10.77 8.46 -2.59
C MET A 186 10.83 7.34 -3.64
N SER A 187 9.83 6.46 -3.69
CA SER A 187 9.79 5.30 -4.57
C SER A 187 9.19 5.68 -5.92
N SER A 188 9.95 5.48 -7.01
CA SER A 188 9.53 5.87 -8.36
C SER A 188 8.36 5.07 -8.91
N ALA A 189 8.10 3.90 -8.33
CA ALA A 189 6.95 3.05 -8.67
C ALA A 189 5.75 3.28 -7.74
N GLU A 190 5.87 4.12 -6.71
CA GLU A 190 4.81 4.40 -5.73
C GLU A 190 4.37 5.86 -5.82
N MET A 191 5.22 6.82 -5.40
CA MET A 191 4.84 8.23 -5.26
C MET A 191 5.83 9.23 -5.85
N ALA A 192 6.94 8.81 -6.45
CA ALA A 192 8.01 9.71 -6.87
C ALA A 192 8.29 9.71 -8.38
N SER A 193 8.82 10.82 -8.87
CA SER A 193 9.58 10.85 -10.12
C SER A 193 10.98 10.26 -9.90
N GLU A 194 11.63 9.84 -10.99
CA GLU A 194 13.02 9.41 -10.91
C GLU A 194 13.93 10.53 -10.43
N GLY A 195 14.78 10.25 -9.44
CA GLY A 195 15.72 11.25 -8.91
C GLY A 195 15.08 12.30 -8.00
N ARG A 196 13.81 12.16 -7.61
CA ARG A 196 13.17 13.01 -6.59
C ARG A 196 14.04 13.07 -5.33
N THR A 197 14.16 14.25 -4.76
CA THR A 197 14.92 14.53 -3.53
C THR A 197 13.98 14.95 -2.40
N TRP A 198 14.49 14.92 -1.17
CA TRP A 198 13.74 15.45 -0.02
C TRP A 198 13.50 16.96 -0.11
N VAL A 199 14.38 17.71 -0.80
CA VAL A 199 14.17 19.14 -1.04
C VAL A 199 12.94 19.34 -1.93
N ASP A 200 12.77 18.51 -2.97
CA ASP A 200 11.58 18.58 -3.83
C ASP A 200 10.29 18.29 -3.04
N VAL A 201 10.33 17.34 -2.10
CA VAL A 201 9.20 17.04 -1.21
C VAL A 201 8.88 18.22 -0.31
N THR A 202 9.86 18.76 0.42
CA THR A 202 9.63 19.84 1.39
C THR A 202 9.22 21.13 0.68
N SER A 203 9.88 21.50 -0.42
CA SER A 203 9.53 22.69 -1.20
C SER A 203 8.15 22.59 -1.85
N LYS A 204 7.69 21.38 -2.23
CA LYS A 204 6.31 21.18 -2.69
C LYS A 204 5.32 21.44 -1.55
N LEU A 205 5.54 20.85 -0.37
CA LEU A 205 4.67 21.03 0.79
C LEU A 205 4.59 22.49 1.27
N GLU A 206 5.66 23.28 1.12
CA GLU A 206 5.66 24.72 1.42
C GLU A 206 4.77 25.54 0.48
N GLN A 207 4.49 25.04 -0.73
CA GLN A 207 3.78 25.78 -1.78
C GLN A 207 2.31 25.37 -1.95
N VAL A 208 1.96 24.11 -1.61
CA VAL A 208 0.60 23.61 -1.79
C VAL A 208 -0.29 23.90 -0.58
N GLU A 209 -1.58 24.13 -0.83
CA GLU A 209 -2.60 24.08 0.20
C GLU A 209 -2.82 22.61 0.65
N PRO A 210 -2.81 22.30 1.96
CA PRO A 210 -3.03 20.94 2.43
C PRO A 210 -4.37 20.39 1.96
N LEU A 211 -4.35 19.16 1.41
CA LEU A 211 -5.55 18.44 0.96
C LEU A 211 -6.36 19.17 -0.13
N ALA A 212 -5.77 20.10 -0.89
CA ALA A 212 -6.45 20.90 -1.93
C ALA A 212 -7.20 20.06 -2.99
N VAL A 213 -6.67 18.86 -3.31
CA VAL A 213 -7.28 17.97 -4.31
C VAL A 213 -8.31 17.00 -3.72
N ALA A 214 -8.26 16.79 -2.40
CA ALA A 214 -9.18 15.93 -1.69
C ALA A 214 -10.53 16.64 -1.45
N PHE A 215 -11.56 15.88 -1.11
CA PHE A 215 -12.88 16.42 -0.80
C PHE A 215 -13.56 15.63 0.32
N ASN A 216 -14.71 16.12 0.80
CA ASN A 216 -15.43 15.53 1.94
C ASN A 216 -14.53 15.33 3.17
N LEU A 217 -13.73 16.35 3.52
CA LEU A 217 -12.80 16.25 4.64
C LEU A 217 -13.54 15.91 5.95
N PRO A 218 -13.02 15.01 6.79
CA PRO A 218 -13.53 14.81 8.13
C PRO A 218 -13.47 16.07 8.99
N GLY A 219 -14.29 16.10 10.04
CA GLY A 219 -14.47 17.29 10.88
C GLY A 219 -13.19 17.79 11.56
N ASP A 220 -12.27 16.90 11.90
CA ASP A 220 -11.00 17.24 12.52
C ASP A 220 -10.02 17.91 11.53
N LEU A 221 -9.97 17.42 10.29
CA LEU A 221 -9.21 18.05 9.19
C LEU A 221 -9.82 19.40 8.80
N ASN A 222 -11.15 19.49 8.66
CA ASN A 222 -11.83 20.77 8.42
C ASN A 222 -11.52 21.80 9.51
N ALA A 223 -11.53 21.39 10.77
CA ALA A 223 -11.21 22.28 11.88
C ALA A 223 -9.74 22.74 11.87
N ALA A 224 -8.82 21.85 11.50
CA ALA A 224 -7.39 22.15 11.43
C ALA A 224 -7.03 23.07 10.26
N LEU A 225 -7.74 22.97 9.15
CA LEU A 225 -7.53 23.78 7.93
C LEU A 225 -8.40 25.05 7.90
N ALA A 226 -9.27 25.23 8.89
CA ALA A 226 -10.15 26.39 8.96
C ALA A 226 -9.35 27.70 8.90
N GLY A 227 -9.72 28.58 7.97
CA GLY A 227 -9.03 29.86 7.77
C GLY A 227 -7.81 29.80 6.84
N GLY A 228 -7.60 28.68 6.12
CA GLY A 228 -6.54 28.54 5.11
C GLY A 228 -5.18 28.20 5.72
N ALA A 229 -5.15 27.31 6.71
CA ALA A 229 -3.90 26.90 7.34
C ALA A 229 -3.00 26.18 6.33
N THR A 230 -1.72 26.56 6.30
CA THR A 230 -0.71 25.99 5.41
C THR A 230 0.00 24.80 6.05
N TYR A 231 0.76 24.01 5.29
CA TYR A 231 1.63 22.99 5.90
C TYR A 231 2.60 23.60 6.92
N PRO A 232 3.34 24.70 6.65
CA PRO A 232 4.12 25.41 7.67
C PRO A 232 3.36 25.66 8.99
N ASP A 233 2.10 26.09 8.93
CA ASP A 233 1.28 26.27 10.14
C ASP A 233 0.99 24.95 10.88
N LEU A 234 0.70 23.87 10.14
CA LEU A 234 0.49 22.54 10.70
C LEU A 234 1.78 21.98 11.34
N PHE A 235 2.95 22.22 10.73
CA PHE A 235 4.25 21.85 11.30
C PHE A 235 4.54 22.69 12.55
N GLN A 236 4.25 24.00 12.54
CA GLN A 236 4.37 24.88 13.70
C GLN A 236 3.52 24.38 14.87
N ALA A 237 2.28 23.97 14.61
CA ALA A 237 1.41 23.38 15.63
C ALA A 237 1.92 22.03 16.17
N ALA A 238 2.48 21.18 15.30
CA ALA A 238 2.92 19.83 15.64
C ALA A 238 4.28 19.76 16.35
N PHE A 239 5.21 20.65 15.97
CA PHE A 239 6.62 20.59 16.37
C PHE A 239 7.16 21.88 17.00
N GLY A 240 6.36 22.95 17.04
CA GLY A 240 6.79 24.27 17.54
C GLY A 240 7.66 25.05 16.56
N THR A 241 7.74 24.60 15.31
CA THR A 241 8.47 25.24 14.21
C THR A 241 7.79 24.92 12.89
N ASP A 242 7.75 25.89 11.99
CA ASP A 242 7.23 25.81 10.62
C ASP A 242 8.11 25.01 9.64
N GLU A 243 9.36 24.74 10.02
CA GLU A 243 10.32 24.04 9.18
C GLU A 243 9.84 22.61 8.87
N ILE A 244 9.76 22.28 7.58
CA ILE A 244 9.36 20.97 7.07
C ILE A 244 10.63 20.14 6.84
N THR A 245 10.75 18.98 7.51
CA THR A 245 11.88 18.06 7.32
C THR A 245 11.39 16.63 7.12
N PRO A 246 12.19 15.75 6.48
CA PRO A 246 11.84 14.33 6.32
C PRO A 246 11.60 13.64 7.67
N VAL A 247 12.37 14.01 8.70
CA VAL A 247 12.20 13.52 10.07
C VAL A 247 10.82 13.89 10.63
N ARG A 248 10.41 15.16 10.48
CA ARG A 248 9.11 15.63 10.97
C ARG A 248 7.93 15.05 10.17
N ILE A 249 8.09 14.86 8.85
CA ILE A 249 7.14 14.14 8.00
C ILE A 249 6.94 12.70 8.54
N GLY A 250 8.05 11.97 8.73
CA GLY A 250 8.01 10.60 9.26
C GLY A 250 7.37 10.53 10.65
N PHE A 251 7.68 11.51 11.52
CA PHE A 251 7.11 11.61 12.86
C PHE A 251 5.59 11.84 12.85
N ALA A 252 5.12 12.73 11.97
CA ALA A 252 3.70 13.02 11.83
C ALA A 252 2.93 11.81 11.27
N LEU A 253 3.39 11.23 10.16
CA LEU A 253 2.79 10.05 9.55
C LEU A 253 2.73 8.87 10.53
N ALA A 254 3.82 8.61 11.25
CA ALA A 254 3.85 7.55 12.25
C ALA A 254 2.95 7.85 13.47
N SER A 255 2.74 9.13 13.81
CA SER A 255 1.80 9.52 14.88
C SER A 255 0.36 9.20 14.50
N TYR A 256 -0.06 9.52 13.27
CA TYR A 256 -1.39 9.15 12.76
C TYR A 256 -1.55 7.63 12.66
N GLN A 257 -0.58 6.90 12.10
CA GLN A 257 -0.69 5.45 11.99
C GLN A 257 -0.80 4.73 13.34
N ARG A 258 -0.21 5.29 14.42
CA ARG A 258 -0.38 4.78 15.79
C ARG A 258 -1.81 4.94 16.33
N THR A 259 -2.67 5.75 15.71
CA THR A 259 -4.09 5.82 16.08
C THR A 259 -4.94 4.76 15.37
N LEU A 260 -4.45 4.13 14.29
CA LEU A 260 -5.18 3.17 13.46
C LEU A 260 -5.20 1.75 14.08
N VAL A 261 -5.84 1.64 15.25
CA VAL A 261 -5.87 0.43 16.08
C VAL A 261 -7.28 -0.19 16.11
N PRO A 262 -7.56 -1.25 15.34
CA PRO A 262 -8.84 -1.94 15.33
C PRO A 262 -9.02 -2.90 16.52
N ASN A 263 -9.33 -2.34 17.69
CA ASN A 263 -9.45 -3.05 18.97
C ASN A 263 -10.90 -3.21 19.49
N GLN A 264 -11.91 -3.07 18.63
CA GLN A 264 -13.33 -3.22 19.00
C GLN A 264 -14.05 -4.26 18.11
N THR A 265 -13.37 -5.36 17.81
CA THR A 265 -13.97 -6.50 17.10
C THR A 265 -14.92 -7.30 18.02
N PRO A 266 -15.85 -8.11 17.46
CA PRO A 266 -16.61 -9.08 18.26
C PRO A 266 -15.72 -10.02 19.09
N TRP A 267 -14.53 -10.38 18.58
CA TRP A 267 -13.54 -11.14 19.33
C TRP A 267 -12.97 -10.36 20.54
N ASP A 268 -12.71 -9.06 20.41
CA ASP A 268 -12.25 -8.22 21.53
C ASP A 268 -13.31 -8.17 22.64
N ALA A 269 -14.58 -8.00 22.28
CA ALA A 269 -15.68 -8.01 23.25
C ALA A 269 -15.85 -9.39 23.92
N PHE A 270 -15.69 -10.48 23.16
CA PHE A 270 -15.75 -11.85 23.67
C PHE A 270 -14.64 -12.14 24.69
N THR A 271 -13.40 -11.75 24.36
CA THR A 271 -12.24 -11.93 25.27
C THR A 271 -12.31 -11.03 26.49
N ALA A 272 -12.97 -9.87 26.40
CA ALA A 272 -13.30 -9.00 27.53
C ALA A 272 -14.44 -9.54 28.43
N GLY A 273 -15.03 -10.70 28.10
CA GLY A 273 -16.01 -11.39 28.95
C GLY A 273 -17.45 -11.35 28.43
N ASN A 274 -17.74 -10.64 27.33
CA ASN A 274 -19.06 -10.68 26.69
C ASN A 274 -19.21 -11.96 25.85
N GLN A 275 -19.63 -13.05 26.50
CA GLN A 275 -19.82 -14.35 25.84
C GLN A 275 -20.81 -14.33 24.66
N GLY A 276 -21.70 -13.34 24.60
CA GLY A 276 -22.66 -13.15 23.50
C GLY A 276 -22.11 -12.36 22.31
N ALA A 277 -20.88 -11.85 22.37
CA ALA A 277 -20.30 -11.06 21.29
C ALA A 277 -19.95 -11.91 20.05
N LEU A 278 -19.57 -13.17 20.24
CA LEU A 278 -19.41 -14.14 19.15
C LEU A 278 -20.62 -15.06 19.08
N THR A 279 -21.14 -15.30 17.88
CA THR A 279 -22.16 -16.33 17.64
C THR A 279 -21.61 -17.73 17.94
N GLN A 280 -22.47 -18.72 18.13
CA GLN A 280 -22.01 -20.12 18.30
C GLN A 280 -21.16 -20.61 17.12
N GLY A 281 -21.50 -20.18 15.90
CA GLY A 281 -20.72 -20.47 14.69
C GLY A 281 -19.32 -19.87 14.77
N GLN A 282 -19.20 -18.60 15.18
CA GLN A 282 -17.92 -17.93 15.34
C GLN A 282 -17.08 -18.52 16.48
N GLN A 283 -17.70 -18.94 17.59
CA GLN A 283 -17.00 -19.64 18.68
C GLN A 283 -16.48 -21.00 18.22
N ALA A 284 -17.26 -21.76 17.43
CA ALA A 284 -16.78 -22.98 16.79
C ALA A 284 -15.64 -22.70 15.81
N GLY A 285 -15.71 -21.58 15.06
CA GLY A 285 -14.66 -21.10 14.18
C GLY A 285 -13.36 -20.78 14.90
N LEU A 286 -13.43 -20.08 16.04
CA LEU A 286 -12.30 -19.83 16.93
C LEU A 286 -11.70 -21.15 17.47
N GLY A 287 -12.55 -22.11 17.83
CA GLY A 287 -12.11 -23.45 18.21
C GLY A 287 -11.36 -24.18 17.08
N ALA A 288 -11.87 -24.07 15.84
CA ALA A 288 -11.20 -24.61 14.67
C ALA A 288 -9.86 -23.91 14.38
N PHE A 289 -9.81 -22.58 14.50
CA PHE A 289 -8.62 -21.75 14.30
C PHE A 289 -7.47 -22.11 15.24
N THR A 290 -7.79 -22.47 16.49
CA THR A 290 -6.83 -22.82 17.54
C THR A 290 -6.59 -24.33 17.67
N SER A 291 -7.26 -25.14 16.85
CA SER A 291 -7.18 -26.60 16.93
C SER A 291 -5.78 -27.12 16.53
N GLN A 292 -5.42 -28.28 17.06
CA GLN A 292 -4.19 -28.98 16.69
C GLN A 292 -4.17 -29.45 15.22
N GLY A 293 -5.31 -29.45 14.53
CA GLY A 293 -5.39 -29.73 13.09
C GLY A 293 -5.05 -28.50 12.25
N SER A 294 -5.81 -27.40 12.44
CA SER A 294 -5.66 -26.19 11.61
C SER A 294 -4.46 -25.33 12.01
N ARG A 295 -4.10 -25.30 13.31
CA ARG A 295 -2.91 -24.64 13.88
C ARG A 295 -2.66 -23.20 13.41
N CYS A 296 -3.70 -22.46 12.99
CA CYS A 296 -3.56 -21.10 12.46
C CYS A 296 -2.94 -20.17 13.50
N ASN A 297 -3.30 -20.37 14.76
CA ASN A 297 -2.79 -19.64 15.92
C ASN A 297 -1.28 -19.84 16.20
N ALA A 298 -0.62 -20.78 15.52
CA ALA A 298 0.81 -21.00 15.69
C ALA A 298 1.65 -19.84 15.12
N CYS A 299 1.18 -19.20 14.04
CA CYS A 299 1.72 -17.93 13.54
C CYS A 299 0.78 -16.75 13.85
N HIS A 300 -0.53 -16.95 13.71
CA HIS A 300 -1.54 -15.92 13.90
C HIS A 300 -2.13 -15.94 15.32
N GLY A 301 -1.24 -15.89 16.32
CA GLY A 301 -1.60 -16.01 17.73
C GLY A 301 -1.83 -14.67 18.45
N GLY A 302 -2.33 -14.77 19.68
CA GLY A 302 -2.49 -13.64 20.61
C GLY A 302 -3.44 -12.55 20.12
N ASN A 303 -3.34 -11.36 20.71
CA ASN A 303 -4.21 -10.23 20.38
C ASN A 303 -3.91 -9.62 19.02
N LEU A 304 -2.68 -9.77 18.53
CA LEU A 304 -2.26 -9.22 17.25
C LEU A 304 -2.76 -10.09 16.08
N PHE A 305 -3.11 -11.37 16.33
CA PHE A 305 -3.29 -12.37 15.29
C PHE A 305 -2.08 -12.44 14.33
N ALA A 306 -0.88 -12.27 14.91
CA ALA A 306 0.41 -12.42 14.28
C ALA A 306 1.47 -12.59 15.39
N ASP A 307 2.64 -13.10 15.03
CA ASP A 307 3.72 -13.47 15.94
C ASP A 307 4.96 -12.58 15.83
N ASN A 308 4.93 -11.53 15.00
CA ASN A 308 6.10 -10.71 14.66
C ASN A 308 7.27 -11.52 14.05
N GLN A 309 7.01 -12.72 13.51
CA GLN A 309 8.00 -13.55 12.86
C GLN A 309 7.85 -13.52 11.33
N TYR A 310 8.77 -14.24 10.67
CA TYR A 310 8.83 -14.37 9.23
C TYR A 310 8.79 -15.84 8.84
N HIS A 311 7.88 -16.18 7.93
CA HIS A 311 7.68 -17.56 7.47
C HIS A 311 7.65 -17.61 5.95
N ASN A 312 8.07 -18.73 5.40
CA ASN A 312 7.96 -19.00 3.97
C ASN A 312 6.80 -19.96 3.72
N LEU A 313 5.76 -19.46 3.07
CA LEU A 313 4.58 -20.23 2.70
C LEU A 313 4.75 -21.02 1.39
N GLY A 314 5.90 -20.92 0.72
CA GLY A 314 6.16 -21.59 -0.56
C GLY A 314 5.38 -21.00 -1.74
N LEU A 315 5.04 -19.71 -1.69
CA LEU A 315 4.17 -19.05 -2.69
C LEU A 315 4.90 -18.71 -3.99
N ARG A 316 6.21 -18.44 -3.93
CA ARG A 316 7.04 -18.03 -5.08
C ARG A 316 8.43 -18.66 -5.02
N PRO A 317 9.11 -18.86 -6.17
CA PRO A 317 10.53 -19.20 -6.19
C PRO A 317 11.37 -18.11 -5.52
N ILE A 318 12.40 -18.52 -4.78
CA ILE A 318 13.33 -17.61 -4.09
C ILE A 318 14.04 -16.66 -5.07
N ALA A 319 14.28 -17.12 -6.30
CA ALA A 319 14.92 -16.32 -7.35
C ALA A 319 14.05 -15.13 -7.81
N GLU A 320 12.73 -15.23 -7.65
CA GLU A 320 11.78 -14.19 -8.06
C GLU A 320 11.53 -13.20 -6.92
N ASP A 321 11.37 -13.69 -5.68
CA ASP A 321 11.33 -12.85 -4.48
C ASP A 321 12.00 -13.56 -3.29
N SER A 322 13.20 -13.10 -2.94
CA SER A 322 13.98 -13.67 -1.83
C SER A 322 13.49 -13.22 -0.45
N GLY A 323 12.50 -12.31 -0.38
CA GLY A 323 11.88 -11.85 0.85
C GLY A 323 12.90 -11.26 1.82
N ARG A 324 12.83 -11.71 3.08
CA ARG A 324 13.71 -11.24 4.16
C ARG A 324 15.21 -11.42 3.89
N GLN A 325 15.61 -12.42 3.10
CA GLN A 325 17.03 -12.62 2.76
C GLN A 325 17.64 -11.38 2.07
N ALA A 326 16.87 -10.67 1.23
CA ALA A 326 17.35 -9.45 0.59
C ALA A 326 17.80 -8.37 1.59
N ILE A 327 17.27 -8.43 2.81
CA ILE A 327 17.52 -7.46 3.88
C ILE A 327 18.59 -7.97 4.84
N THR A 328 18.53 -9.25 5.24
CA THR A 328 19.44 -9.79 6.25
C THR A 328 20.74 -10.38 5.67
N GLY A 329 20.76 -10.70 4.37
CA GLY A 329 21.83 -11.46 3.72
C GLY A 329 21.93 -12.93 4.18
N ASN A 330 21.10 -13.36 5.13
CA ASN A 330 21.14 -14.71 5.68
C ASN A 330 20.38 -15.68 4.78
N PHE A 331 21.06 -16.72 4.30
CA PHE A 331 20.47 -17.74 3.44
C PHE A 331 19.28 -18.48 4.09
N ALA A 332 19.24 -18.56 5.43
CA ALA A 332 18.11 -19.15 6.16
C ALA A 332 16.82 -18.32 6.09
N ASP A 333 16.90 -17.04 5.72
CA ASP A 333 15.74 -16.13 5.64
C ASP A 333 15.08 -16.10 4.25
N ARG A 334 15.57 -16.89 3.30
CA ARG A 334 15.11 -16.85 1.90
C ARG A 334 13.63 -17.17 1.76
N GLY A 335 12.88 -16.30 1.09
CA GLY A 335 11.44 -16.45 0.86
C GLY A 335 10.59 -16.30 2.11
N ARG A 336 11.17 -15.85 3.23
CA ARG A 336 10.40 -15.58 4.45
C ARG A 336 9.81 -14.19 4.41
N PHE A 337 8.53 -14.10 4.79
CA PHE A 337 7.77 -12.86 4.87
C PHE A 337 7.07 -12.73 6.22
N LYS A 338 6.90 -11.50 6.66
CA LYS A 338 6.29 -11.16 7.95
C LYS A 338 4.87 -11.70 8.02
N THR A 339 4.53 -12.36 9.13
CA THR A 339 3.15 -12.76 9.43
C THR A 339 2.27 -11.50 9.54
N PRO A 340 1.27 -11.30 8.66
CA PRO A 340 0.35 -10.18 8.80
C PRO A 340 -0.65 -10.44 9.93
N SER A 341 -1.14 -9.37 10.56
CA SER A 341 -2.29 -9.45 11.47
C SER A 341 -3.53 -9.87 10.69
N LEU A 342 -4.33 -10.80 11.23
CA LEU A 342 -5.63 -11.18 10.65
C LEU A 342 -6.79 -10.27 11.09
N ARG A 343 -6.56 -9.26 11.93
CA ARG A 343 -7.59 -8.25 12.23
C ARG A 343 -8.04 -7.57 10.94
N ASN A 344 -9.36 -7.45 10.77
CA ASN A 344 -10.02 -6.96 9.56
C ASN A 344 -9.72 -7.75 8.28
N ILE A 345 -9.29 -9.02 8.38
CA ILE A 345 -9.10 -9.84 7.17
C ILE A 345 -10.41 -10.01 6.38
N GLY A 346 -11.57 -9.93 7.04
CA GLY A 346 -12.87 -9.92 6.35
C GLY A 346 -13.10 -8.75 5.40
N LEU A 347 -12.38 -7.65 5.58
CA LEU A 347 -12.44 -6.47 4.70
C LEU A 347 -11.36 -6.51 3.61
N ARG A 348 -10.42 -7.46 3.67
CA ARG A 348 -9.41 -7.61 2.63
C ARG A 348 -10.08 -8.08 1.34
N GLY A 349 -9.83 -7.36 0.25
CA GLY A 349 -10.16 -7.82 -1.10
C GLY A 349 -9.31 -9.02 -1.52
N GLY A 350 -9.36 -9.38 -2.80
CA GLY A 350 -8.67 -10.56 -3.33
C GLY A 350 -7.14 -10.48 -3.36
N ALA A 351 -6.51 -9.34 -3.05
CA ALA A 351 -5.06 -9.17 -3.08
C ALA A 351 -4.45 -9.63 -1.74
N LEU A 352 -4.37 -10.96 -1.57
CA LEU A 352 -3.88 -11.64 -0.37
C LEU A 352 -2.41 -12.06 -0.53
N PHE A 353 -1.70 -12.19 0.60
CA PHE A 353 -0.26 -12.50 0.67
C PHE A 353 0.64 -11.41 0.03
N HIS A 354 1.96 -11.55 0.14
CA HIS A 354 2.93 -10.55 -0.33
C HIS A 354 2.90 -10.33 -1.85
N ASN A 355 2.53 -11.35 -2.63
CA ASN A 355 2.43 -11.28 -4.08
C ASN A 355 1.01 -10.94 -4.56
N GLY A 356 0.08 -10.67 -3.63
CA GLY A 356 -1.33 -10.44 -3.93
C GLY A 356 -2.06 -11.61 -4.59
N SER A 357 -1.40 -12.78 -4.72
CA SER A 357 -1.81 -14.03 -5.37
C SER A 357 -3.02 -13.89 -6.31
N PRO A 358 -2.81 -13.68 -7.63
CA PRO A 358 -3.91 -13.55 -8.60
C PRO A 358 -4.93 -14.68 -8.58
N ASN A 359 -4.53 -15.86 -8.09
CA ASN A 359 -5.36 -17.06 -8.00
C ASN A 359 -6.09 -17.21 -6.65
N THR A 360 -5.74 -16.42 -5.63
CA THR A 360 -6.36 -16.45 -4.30
C THR A 360 -7.35 -15.29 -4.16
N THR A 361 -8.48 -15.41 -4.84
CA THR A 361 -9.46 -14.31 -4.95
C THR A 361 -10.41 -14.19 -3.75
N ASN A 362 -10.39 -15.13 -2.80
CA ASN A 362 -11.23 -15.13 -1.61
C ASN A 362 -10.66 -16.03 -0.49
N LEU A 363 -11.28 -15.98 0.68
CA LEU A 363 -10.85 -16.76 1.85
C LEU A 363 -10.94 -18.29 1.66
N ASN A 364 -11.88 -18.81 0.87
CA ASN A 364 -11.93 -20.25 0.62
C ASN A 364 -10.72 -20.71 -0.21
N ALA A 365 -10.33 -19.93 -1.21
CA ALA A 365 -9.10 -20.17 -1.97
C ALA A 365 -7.86 -20.04 -1.09
N LEU A 366 -7.86 -19.11 -0.12
CA LEU A 366 -6.79 -19.00 0.88
C LEU A 366 -6.70 -20.27 1.73
N LEU A 367 -7.83 -20.78 2.25
CA LEU A 367 -7.82 -21.99 3.07
C LEU A 367 -7.38 -23.22 2.26
N ALA A 368 -7.71 -23.28 0.97
CA ALA A 368 -7.27 -24.34 0.08
C ALA A 368 -5.74 -24.41 -0.08
N LEU A 369 -5.04 -23.27 0.02
CA LEU A 369 -3.58 -23.23 0.04
C LEU A 369 -3.01 -23.94 1.27
N TYR A 370 -3.63 -23.75 2.44
CA TYR A 370 -3.17 -24.39 3.68
C TYR A 370 -3.49 -25.88 3.73
N ASP A 371 -4.50 -26.37 3.01
CA ASP A 371 -4.72 -27.82 2.84
C ASP A 371 -3.58 -28.52 2.08
N ALA A 372 -2.86 -27.77 1.25
CA ALA A 372 -1.72 -28.24 0.47
C ALA A 372 -0.38 -28.04 1.21
N ASP A 373 -0.42 -27.77 2.52
CA ASP A 373 0.73 -27.39 3.33
C ASP A 373 1.47 -26.16 2.76
N GLY A 374 0.72 -25.21 2.18
CA GLY A 374 1.23 -23.99 1.54
C GLY A 374 1.32 -24.09 0.02
N GLY A 375 2.09 -23.17 -0.57
CA GLY A 375 2.34 -23.14 -2.01
C GLY A 375 3.29 -24.24 -2.48
N PRO A 376 3.43 -24.38 -3.82
CA PRO A 376 4.12 -25.50 -4.44
C PRO A 376 5.65 -25.44 -4.33
N PHE A 377 6.23 -24.31 -3.92
CA PHE A 377 7.67 -24.12 -3.88
C PHE A 377 8.24 -24.53 -2.52
N GLY A 378 8.96 -25.66 -2.50
CA GLY A 378 9.46 -26.27 -1.27
C GLY A 378 10.74 -25.65 -0.69
N ASP A 379 11.47 -24.82 -1.45
CA ASP A 379 12.74 -24.26 -0.98
C ASP A 379 12.53 -23.32 0.22
N ASN A 380 13.17 -23.64 1.34
CA ASN A 380 13.04 -22.96 2.64
C ASN A 380 11.61 -22.87 3.19
N LYS A 381 10.66 -23.71 2.70
CA LYS A 381 9.28 -23.68 3.18
C LYS A 381 9.23 -24.01 4.67
N ASP A 382 8.42 -23.26 5.41
CA ASP A 382 8.38 -23.39 6.86
C ASP A 382 7.78 -24.74 7.29
N PRO A 383 8.49 -25.58 8.07
CA PRO A 383 7.99 -26.86 8.54
C PRO A 383 6.72 -26.77 9.40
N ILE A 384 6.38 -25.58 9.92
CA ILE A 384 5.14 -25.37 10.67
C ILE A 384 3.89 -25.71 9.85
N LEU A 385 4.00 -25.61 8.51
CA LEU A 385 2.93 -25.89 7.56
C LEU A 385 2.71 -27.38 7.29
N ASN A 386 3.60 -28.26 7.75
CA ASN A 386 3.49 -29.69 7.45
C ASN A 386 2.31 -30.32 8.19
N ASN A 387 1.51 -31.12 7.48
CA ASN A 387 0.33 -31.81 8.01
C ASN A 387 -0.72 -30.84 8.56
N LEU A 388 -0.89 -29.67 7.94
CA LEU A 388 -2.03 -28.83 8.24
C LEU A 388 -3.29 -29.52 7.72
N ASN A 389 -4.30 -29.57 8.58
CA ASN A 389 -5.60 -30.11 8.20
C ASN A 389 -6.66 -29.11 8.63
N VAL A 390 -7.30 -28.49 7.64
CA VAL A 390 -8.47 -27.63 7.82
C VAL A 390 -9.69 -28.36 7.29
N PRO A 391 -10.36 -29.20 8.10
CA PRO A 391 -11.41 -30.07 7.61
C PRO A 391 -12.53 -29.28 6.92
N PRO A 392 -13.05 -29.71 5.76
CA PRO A 392 -14.06 -28.97 5.02
C PRO A 392 -15.29 -28.58 5.86
N GLN A 393 -15.68 -29.44 6.82
CA GLN A 393 -16.82 -29.20 7.70
C GLN A 393 -16.65 -28.02 8.67
N VAL A 394 -15.41 -27.62 9.01
CA VAL A 394 -15.17 -26.48 9.93
C VAL A 394 -14.99 -25.16 9.20
N ARG A 395 -14.81 -25.17 7.87
CA ARG A 395 -14.52 -23.97 7.08
C ARG A 395 -15.60 -22.90 7.17
N PRO A 396 -16.91 -23.19 7.10
CA PRO A 396 -17.92 -22.14 7.22
C PRO A 396 -17.82 -21.38 8.54
N ALA A 397 -17.62 -22.10 9.65
CA ALA A 397 -17.45 -21.51 10.98
C ALA A 397 -16.13 -20.74 11.10
N LEU A 398 -15.03 -21.29 10.58
CA LEU A 398 -13.71 -20.65 10.54
C LEU A 398 -13.75 -19.34 9.74
N THR A 399 -14.36 -19.37 8.56
CA THR A 399 -14.53 -18.19 7.69
C THR A 399 -15.42 -17.15 8.37
N ASP A 400 -16.54 -17.54 9.01
CA ASP A 400 -17.38 -16.60 9.76
C ASP A 400 -16.60 -15.93 10.91
N PHE A 401 -15.81 -16.70 11.65
CA PHE A 401 -14.93 -16.14 12.67
C PHE A 401 -13.91 -15.15 12.10
N MET A 402 -13.22 -15.50 11.01
CA MET A 402 -12.22 -14.62 10.39
C MET A 402 -12.84 -13.36 9.77
N VAL A 403 -13.99 -13.49 9.10
CA VAL A 403 -14.63 -12.39 8.37
C VAL A 403 -15.37 -11.47 9.33
N ASN A 404 -16.16 -12.02 10.25
CA ASN A 404 -17.07 -11.24 11.08
C ASN A 404 -16.56 -11.12 12.51
N GLY A 405 -15.94 -12.17 13.04
CA GLY A 405 -15.39 -12.16 14.41
C GLY A 405 -14.17 -11.24 14.58
N LEU A 406 -13.37 -11.03 13.52
CA LEU A 406 -12.14 -10.22 13.54
C LEU A 406 -12.26 -8.85 12.87
N THR A 407 -13.45 -8.47 12.42
CA THR A 407 -13.68 -7.17 11.77
C THR A 407 -14.17 -6.16 12.79
N ASP A 408 -13.48 -5.03 12.89
CA ASP A 408 -13.86 -3.91 13.74
C ASP A 408 -14.95 -3.10 13.02
N PRO A 409 -16.15 -2.93 13.62
CA PRO A 409 -17.24 -2.19 12.99
C PRO A 409 -16.87 -0.75 12.62
N ARG A 410 -15.92 -0.14 13.34
CA ARG A 410 -15.45 1.22 13.02
C ARG A 410 -14.61 1.25 11.75
N VAL A 411 -13.80 0.22 11.51
CA VAL A 411 -13.02 0.12 10.26
C VAL A 411 -13.96 -0.10 9.08
N ALA A 412 -14.91 -1.02 9.22
CA ALA A 412 -15.89 -1.33 8.16
C ALA A 412 -16.77 -0.14 7.79
N ALA A 413 -17.09 0.72 8.76
CA ALA A 413 -17.91 1.92 8.57
C ALA A 413 -17.10 3.21 8.42
N GLU A 414 -15.76 3.13 8.34
CA GLU A 414 -14.83 4.27 8.28
C GLU A 414 -15.13 5.34 9.35
N LEU A 415 -15.43 4.91 10.57
CA LEU A 415 -15.66 5.77 11.73
C LEU A 415 -14.33 6.12 12.42
N PRO A 416 -14.25 7.25 13.15
CA PRO A 416 -13.04 7.64 13.84
C PRO A 416 -12.43 6.53 14.71
N PRO A 417 -11.10 6.32 14.65
CA PRO A 417 -10.08 7.14 13.95
C PRO A 417 -9.80 6.72 12.49
N PHE A 418 -10.65 5.88 11.89
CA PHE A 418 -10.52 5.38 10.52
C PHE A 418 -11.29 6.22 9.49
N ASP A 419 -11.89 7.32 9.93
CA ASP A 419 -12.51 8.30 9.06
C ASP A 419 -11.45 8.99 8.18
N ARG A 420 -11.83 9.27 6.95
CA ARG A 420 -10.92 9.76 5.90
C ARG A 420 -11.64 10.75 4.97
N PRO A 421 -10.89 11.63 4.28
CA PRO A 421 -11.43 12.34 3.13
C PRO A 421 -11.65 11.38 1.95
N SER A 422 -12.39 11.86 0.95
CA SER A 422 -12.39 11.30 -0.40
C SER A 422 -11.18 11.85 -1.18
N LEU A 423 -10.50 10.98 -1.93
CA LEU A 423 -9.34 11.31 -2.76
C LEU A 423 -9.78 11.88 -4.10
N SER A 424 -8.94 12.68 -4.76
CA SER A 424 -9.23 13.16 -6.12
C SER A 424 -9.42 12.02 -7.10
N SER A 425 -8.69 10.91 -6.92
CA SER A 425 -8.85 9.69 -7.74
C SER A 425 -10.22 9.00 -7.55
N GLU A 426 -11.04 9.43 -6.60
CA GLU A 426 -12.38 8.89 -6.32
C GLU A 426 -13.50 9.85 -6.81
N ARG A 427 -13.15 10.93 -7.51
CA ARG A 427 -14.11 11.96 -7.94
C ARG A 427 -14.99 11.48 -9.10
N THR A 428 -16.31 11.62 -8.93
CA THR A 428 -17.29 11.34 -9.99
C THR A 428 -18.21 12.55 -10.24
N PRO A 429 -18.43 13.01 -11.48
CA PRO A 429 -17.77 12.53 -12.71
C PRO A 429 -16.26 12.83 -12.72
N GLU A 430 -15.52 12.03 -13.49
CA GLU A 430 -14.06 12.20 -13.65
C GLU A 430 -13.77 13.60 -14.24
N PRO A 431 -12.86 14.39 -13.65
CA PRO A 431 -12.54 15.73 -14.13
C PRO A 431 -11.73 15.72 -15.42
N ILE A 432 -11.26 14.54 -15.85
CA ILE A 432 -10.55 14.32 -17.10
C ILE A 432 -11.25 13.21 -17.88
N GLU A 433 -11.59 13.48 -19.14
CA GLU A 433 -12.09 12.47 -20.07
C GLU A 433 -11.28 12.47 -21.37
N ILE A 434 -10.80 11.29 -21.79
CA ILE A 434 -10.12 11.12 -23.10
C ILE A 434 -11.16 10.68 -24.13
N ILE A 435 -11.47 11.58 -25.05
CA ILE A 435 -12.48 11.38 -26.09
C ILE A 435 -11.79 11.06 -27.41
N GLN A 436 -11.99 9.84 -27.91
CA GLN A 436 -11.32 9.31 -29.10
C GLN A 436 -11.68 10.05 -30.41
N GLN A 437 -12.72 10.87 -30.40
CA GLN A 437 -13.17 11.62 -31.57
C GLN A 437 -12.11 12.62 -32.05
N GLY A 438 -11.92 12.73 -33.36
CA GLY A 438 -11.01 13.71 -33.98
C GLY A 438 -9.54 13.28 -34.01
N ALA A 439 -9.19 12.17 -33.36
CA ALA A 439 -7.89 11.53 -33.45
C ALA A 439 -7.55 11.17 -34.91
N ARG A 440 -6.27 11.22 -35.26
CA ARG A 440 -5.82 11.02 -36.64
C ARG A 440 -4.41 10.48 -36.69
N ALA A 441 -4.28 9.37 -37.41
CA ALA A 441 -3.02 8.71 -37.64
C ALA A 441 -2.03 9.56 -38.45
N GLY A 442 -0.76 9.42 -38.11
CA GLY A 442 0.38 9.93 -38.84
C GLY A 442 1.09 8.88 -39.68
N THR A 443 2.38 9.11 -39.90
CA THR A 443 3.28 8.16 -40.58
C THR A 443 3.19 6.79 -39.91
N GLY A 444 3.12 5.72 -40.71
CA GLY A 444 3.04 4.35 -40.20
C GLY A 444 1.70 3.94 -39.60
N GLY A 445 0.68 4.81 -39.64
CA GLY A 445 -0.64 4.52 -39.07
C GLY A 445 -0.75 4.76 -37.57
N PHE A 446 0.31 5.25 -36.91
CA PHE A 446 0.30 5.55 -35.48
C PHE A 446 -0.54 6.80 -35.19
N VAL A 447 -1.44 6.68 -34.23
CA VAL A 447 -2.25 7.78 -33.72
C VAL A 447 -1.59 8.26 -32.42
N PRO A 448 -1.13 9.53 -32.33
CA PRO A 448 -0.59 10.05 -31.09
C PRO A 448 -1.61 9.90 -29.94
N GLN A 449 -1.17 9.45 -28.77
CA GLN A 449 -2.01 9.22 -27.60
C GLN A 449 -1.66 10.19 -26.48
N VAL A 450 -2.54 10.33 -25.48
CA VAL A 450 -2.36 11.30 -24.38
C VAL A 450 -2.25 10.58 -23.03
N VAL A 451 -1.37 11.08 -22.17
CA VAL A 451 -1.33 10.77 -20.74
C VAL A 451 -1.97 11.94 -20.00
N ALA A 452 -3.08 11.71 -19.33
CA ALA A 452 -3.84 12.74 -18.65
C ALA A 452 -4.18 12.29 -17.22
N LEU A 453 -3.16 12.26 -16.35
CA LEU A 453 -3.27 11.78 -14.97
C LEU A 453 -3.23 12.92 -13.95
N SER A 454 -2.51 14.01 -14.23
CA SER A 454 -2.35 15.12 -13.29
C SER A 454 -3.69 15.85 -13.07
N PRO A 455 -4.13 16.02 -11.81
CA PRO A 455 -5.45 16.57 -11.51
C PRO A 455 -5.56 18.04 -11.96
N PRO A 456 -6.59 18.43 -12.75
CA PRO A 456 -6.74 19.78 -13.29
C PRO A 456 -7.37 20.73 -12.26
N HIS A 457 -6.86 20.74 -11.03
CA HIS A 457 -7.31 21.66 -9.98
C HIS A 457 -6.66 23.03 -10.11
N VAL A 458 -7.37 24.07 -9.67
CA VAL A 458 -6.81 25.42 -9.59
C VAL A 458 -5.62 25.45 -8.62
N GLY A 459 -4.60 26.26 -8.93
CA GLY A 459 -3.37 26.32 -8.14
C GLY A 459 -2.38 25.17 -8.36
N ASN A 460 -2.69 24.17 -9.20
CA ASN A 460 -1.74 23.13 -9.57
C ASN A 460 -0.55 23.68 -10.38
N PHE A 461 0.56 23.99 -9.72
CA PHE A 461 1.72 24.58 -10.36
C PHE A 461 2.52 23.61 -11.25
N ASP A 462 2.39 22.29 -11.04
CA ASP A 462 3.04 21.22 -11.81
C ASP A 462 2.05 20.45 -12.71
N TRP A 463 0.93 21.07 -13.08
CA TRP A 463 -0.04 20.40 -13.94
C TRP A 463 0.56 20.10 -15.33
N LYS A 464 0.26 18.92 -15.87
CA LYS A 464 0.88 18.44 -17.11
C LYS A 464 0.06 17.39 -17.84
N LEU A 465 0.24 17.37 -19.17
CA LEU A 465 -0.25 16.32 -20.06
C LEU A 465 0.92 15.70 -20.83
N GLY A 466 0.93 14.37 -20.95
CA GLY A 466 1.87 13.65 -21.80
C GLY A 466 1.30 13.39 -23.19
N LEU A 467 2.15 13.33 -24.20
CA LEU A 467 1.82 12.90 -25.55
C LEU A 467 2.78 11.76 -25.91
N TYR A 468 2.28 10.66 -26.46
CA TYR A 468 3.10 9.53 -26.93
C TYR A 468 2.59 8.97 -28.26
N ASP A 469 3.26 7.94 -28.81
CA ASP A 469 2.97 7.33 -30.12
C ASP A 469 2.97 8.32 -31.31
N GLY A 470 3.61 9.46 -31.16
CA GLY A 470 3.83 10.41 -32.25
C GLY A 470 5.02 10.06 -33.14
N LEU A 471 5.29 10.92 -34.12
CA LEU A 471 6.52 10.83 -34.93
C LEU A 471 7.70 11.40 -34.13
N GLY A 472 8.67 10.56 -33.75
CA GLY A 472 9.86 10.98 -33.00
C GLY A 472 10.67 12.05 -33.75
N GLY A 473 11.11 13.09 -33.04
CA GLY A 473 11.78 14.27 -33.60
C GLY A 473 10.84 15.31 -34.22
N ALA A 474 9.54 15.01 -34.36
CA ALA A 474 8.56 15.96 -34.87
C ALA A 474 8.25 17.08 -33.87
N LYS A 475 7.65 18.16 -34.37
CA LYS A 475 7.12 19.25 -33.54
C LYS A 475 5.66 19.03 -33.24
N ALA A 476 5.25 19.23 -31.99
CA ALA A 476 3.86 19.21 -31.57
C ALA A 476 3.43 20.53 -30.91
N VAL A 477 2.15 20.86 -31.07
CA VAL A 477 1.50 21.97 -30.36
C VAL A 477 0.25 21.46 -29.66
N ALA A 478 -0.02 21.99 -28.47
CA ALA A 478 -1.30 21.81 -27.81
C ALA A 478 -2.28 22.90 -28.29
N THR A 479 -3.51 22.50 -28.56
CA THR A 479 -4.61 23.40 -28.91
C THR A 479 -5.72 23.28 -27.88
N VAL A 480 -6.32 24.40 -27.48
CA VAL A 480 -7.43 24.47 -26.50
C VAL A 480 -8.67 25.08 -27.13
N SER A 481 -9.85 24.65 -26.70
CA SER A 481 -11.16 25.19 -27.04
C SER A 481 -12.02 25.29 -25.78
N HIS A 482 -12.93 26.28 -25.77
CA HIS A 482 -14.01 26.42 -24.78
C HIS A 482 -15.37 25.95 -25.32
N ASN A 483 -15.40 25.52 -26.58
CA ASN A 483 -16.61 24.96 -27.19
C ASN A 483 -16.59 23.43 -27.08
N PRO A 484 -17.76 22.82 -26.81
CA PRO A 484 -17.90 21.36 -26.77
C PRO A 484 -17.55 20.73 -28.13
N LEU A 485 -17.33 19.42 -28.11
CA LEU A 485 -16.82 18.66 -29.24
C LEU A 485 -17.61 18.85 -30.55
N GLY A 486 -16.87 19.25 -31.58
CA GLY A 486 -17.12 18.99 -33.00
C GLY A 486 -15.84 18.43 -33.63
N ALA A 487 -15.88 17.81 -34.82
CA ALA A 487 -14.70 17.27 -35.49
C ALA A 487 -14.33 18.08 -36.75
N PRO A 488 -13.17 18.79 -36.80
CA PRO A 488 -12.26 19.11 -35.68
C PRO A 488 -12.90 20.08 -34.68
N ILE A 489 -12.35 20.17 -33.46
CA ILE A 489 -12.89 21.07 -32.43
C ILE A 489 -12.92 22.50 -33.00
N PRO A 490 -14.07 23.18 -33.08
CA PRO A 490 -14.16 24.52 -33.65
C PRO A 490 -13.61 25.58 -32.69
N GLY A 491 -12.97 26.63 -33.23
CA GLY A 491 -12.57 27.81 -32.44
C GLY A 491 -11.37 27.61 -31.51
N PHE A 492 -10.49 26.65 -31.80
CA PHE A 492 -9.32 26.38 -30.96
C PHE A 492 -8.22 27.45 -31.12
N SER A 493 -7.44 27.65 -30.05
CA SER A 493 -6.21 28.44 -30.04
C SER A 493 -5.00 27.57 -29.72
N VAL A 494 -3.84 27.86 -30.31
CA VAL A 494 -2.57 27.23 -29.92
C VAL A 494 -2.13 27.81 -28.58
N VAL A 495 -1.77 26.96 -27.62
CA VAL A 495 -1.37 27.40 -26.29
C VAL A 495 0.11 27.13 -26.03
N GLY A 496 0.89 28.21 -25.97
CA GLY A 496 2.33 28.22 -25.77
C GLY A 496 3.14 27.64 -26.93
N SER A 497 4.40 27.30 -26.65
CA SER A 497 5.40 26.98 -27.67
C SER A 497 5.31 25.54 -28.19
N ALA A 498 5.80 25.33 -29.42
CA ALA A 498 5.93 24.01 -30.00
C ALA A 498 6.98 23.17 -29.27
N MET A 499 6.62 21.93 -28.92
CA MET A 499 7.48 20.93 -28.27
C MET A 499 8.14 20.03 -29.32
N THR A 500 9.34 19.54 -29.05
CA THR A 500 9.94 18.45 -29.84
C THR A 500 9.59 17.13 -29.18
N LEU A 501 9.09 16.17 -29.96
CA LEU A 501 8.92 14.80 -29.48
C LEU A 501 10.29 14.13 -29.39
N ASN A 502 10.57 13.55 -28.23
CA ASN A 502 11.71 12.65 -28.02
C ASN A 502 11.60 11.39 -28.91
N GLY A 503 12.64 10.56 -28.93
CA GLY A 503 12.68 9.34 -29.73
C GLY A 503 12.88 9.60 -31.24
N SER A 504 12.89 8.52 -32.02
CA SER A 504 13.15 8.57 -33.47
C SER A 504 12.23 7.66 -34.25
N GLY A 505 11.56 8.23 -35.26
CA GLY A 505 10.73 7.47 -36.20
C GLY A 505 9.26 7.32 -35.78
N PRO A 506 8.46 6.62 -36.61
CA PRO A 506 7.02 6.51 -36.42
C PRO A 506 6.64 5.77 -35.14
N GLY A 507 5.69 6.31 -34.36
CA GLY A 507 5.17 5.68 -33.14
C GLY A 507 6.13 5.71 -31.94
N GLN A 508 7.30 6.33 -32.07
CA GLN A 508 8.31 6.39 -31.00
C GLN A 508 8.40 7.77 -30.33
N GLY A 509 7.56 8.71 -30.78
CA GLY A 509 7.59 10.09 -30.34
C GLY A 509 6.81 10.33 -29.07
N TYR A 510 7.46 10.90 -28.05
CA TYR A 510 6.79 11.30 -26.80
C TYR A 510 7.30 12.65 -26.26
N THR A 511 6.48 13.37 -25.51
CA THR A 511 6.82 14.63 -24.82
C THR A 511 5.84 14.90 -23.70
N THR A 512 6.22 15.77 -22.76
CA THR A 512 5.31 16.29 -21.73
C THR A 512 5.07 17.78 -21.94
N TRP A 513 3.85 18.20 -21.67
CA TRP A 513 3.39 19.57 -21.79
C TRP A 513 3.04 20.11 -20.41
N HIS A 514 4.02 20.77 -19.78
CA HIS A 514 3.88 21.38 -18.45
C HIS A 514 3.15 22.72 -18.51
N ARG A 515 2.21 22.94 -17.60
CA ARG A 515 1.43 24.17 -17.48
C ARG A 515 1.03 24.35 -16.01
N SER A 516 1.35 25.49 -15.43
CA SER A 516 0.79 25.84 -14.13
C SER A 516 -0.67 26.28 -14.28
N MET A 517 -1.57 25.71 -13.48
CA MET A 517 -2.94 26.16 -13.36
C MET A 517 -3.00 27.42 -12.49
N PRO A 518 -3.69 28.49 -12.91
CA PRO A 518 -3.88 29.65 -12.06
C PRO A 518 -4.59 29.27 -10.75
N ASP A 519 -4.16 29.87 -9.65
CA ASP A 519 -4.86 29.80 -8.37
C ASP A 519 -5.99 30.84 -8.34
N ASP A 520 -7.08 30.52 -9.03
CA ASP A 520 -8.25 31.38 -9.13
C ASP A 520 -9.54 30.55 -9.02
N SER A 521 -10.20 30.64 -7.87
CA SER A 521 -11.49 29.99 -7.60
C SER A 521 -12.59 30.32 -8.63
N GLY A 522 -12.48 31.42 -9.38
CA GLY A 522 -13.39 31.76 -10.47
C GLY A 522 -13.28 30.86 -11.71
N LEU A 523 -12.23 30.02 -11.79
CA LEU A 523 -12.01 29.05 -12.86
C LEU A 523 -12.63 27.68 -12.56
N ILE A 524 -13.08 27.43 -11.33
CA ILE A 524 -13.72 26.17 -10.93
C ILE A 524 -14.98 25.94 -11.78
N GLY A 525 -15.10 24.76 -12.37
CA GLY A 525 -16.16 24.36 -13.30
C GLY A 525 -15.93 24.80 -14.75
N LEU A 526 -14.79 25.44 -15.07
CA LEU A 526 -14.43 25.74 -16.46
C LEU A 526 -14.16 24.45 -17.23
N GLU A 527 -14.87 24.27 -18.33
CA GLU A 527 -14.67 23.16 -19.27
C GLU A 527 -13.67 23.55 -20.38
N LEU A 528 -12.69 22.69 -20.61
CA LEU A 528 -11.66 22.85 -21.63
C LEU A 528 -11.56 21.60 -22.49
N TRP A 529 -11.44 21.78 -23.82
CA TRP A 529 -11.15 20.69 -24.76
C TRP A 529 -9.79 20.90 -25.39
N LEU A 530 -8.87 19.97 -25.12
CA LEU A 530 -7.49 20.03 -25.58
C LEU A 530 -7.18 18.95 -26.60
N GLN A 531 -6.36 19.29 -27.59
CA GLN A 531 -5.87 18.32 -28.57
C GLN A 531 -4.44 18.64 -28.98
N PHE A 532 -3.58 17.62 -28.99
CA PHE A 532 -2.23 17.73 -29.54
C PHE A 532 -2.24 17.56 -31.05
N ARG A 533 -1.40 18.35 -31.72
CA ARG A 533 -1.19 18.30 -33.16
C ARG A 533 0.27 18.15 -33.46
N VAL A 534 0.62 17.04 -34.12
CA VAL A 534 1.99 16.68 -34.45
C VAL A 534 2.22 16.92 -35.93
N ARG A 535 3.27 17.69 -36.25
CA ARG A 535 3.69 17.92 -37.64
C ARG A 535 4.26 16.62 -38.20
N ASP A 536 3.52 16.00 -39.11
CA ASP A 536 3.83 14.69 -39.67
C ASP A 536 3.43 14.66 -41.14
N THR A 537 4.41 14.66 -42.04
CA THR A 537 4.18 14.72 -43.49
C THR A 537 3.50 13.47 -44.05
N GLY A 538 3.54 12.34 -43.34
CA GLY A 538 2.83 11.11 -43.70
C GLY A 538 1.38 11.09 -43.22
N ALA A 539 0.99 12.02 -42.33
CA ALA A 539 -0.41 12.22 -41.99
C ALA A 539 -1.14 12.91 -43.15
N GLN A 540 -2.45 12.68 -43.28
CA GLN A 540 -3.28 13.49 -44.17
C GLN A 540 -3.09 14.99 -43.81
N ASN A 541 -3.08 15.92 -44.78
CA ASN A 541 -2.78 17.35 -44.56
C ASN A 541 -1.52 17.68 -43.72
N GLY A 542 -0.56 16.75 -43.57
CA GLY A 542 0.70 16.97 -42.85
C GLY A 542 0.59 17.07 -41.32
N VAL A 543 -0.52 16.65 -40.71
CA VAL A 543 -0.74 16.76 -39.26
C VAL A 543 -1.41 15.50 -38.68
N ALA A 544 -0.74 14.80 -37.77
CA ALA A 544 -1.36 13.80 -36.91
C ALA A 544 -2.01 14.47 -35.68
N ARG A 545 -3.06 13.87 -35.12
CA ARG A 545 -3.82 14.45 -34.01
C ARG A 545 -4.09 13.41 -32.93
N SER A 546 -3.94 13.81 -31.68
CA SER A 546 -4.33 12.98 -30.55
C SER A 546 -5.86 12.89 -30.41
N PRO A 547 -6.37 11.95 -29.60
CA PRO A 547 -7.67 12.11 -28.94
C PRO A 547 -7.79 13.47 -28.27
N VAL A 548 -9.04 13.91 -28.07
CA VAL A 548 -9.34 15.14 -27.33
C VAL A 548 -9.35 14.82 -25.85
N VAL A 549 -8.72 15.68 -25.05
CA VAL A 549 -8.84 15.66 -23.59
C VAL A 549 -9.87 16.70 -23.20
N HIS A 550 -10.96 16.27 -22.58
CA HIS A 550 -11.90 17.15 -21.90
C HIS A 550 -11.47 17.29 -20.44
N LEU A 551 -11.39 18.52 -19.95
CA LEU A 551 -11.04 18.84 -18.58
C LEU A 551 -12.14 19.68 -17.97
N THR A 552 -12.55 19.33 -16.76
CA THR A 552 -13.32 20.18 -15.87
C THR A 552 -12.39 20.66 -14.77
N LEU A 553 -12.11 21.97 -14.71
CA LEU A 553 -11.30 22.52 -13.63
C LEU A 553 -12.06 22.45 -12.30
N PHE A 554 -11.38 22.17 -11.20
CA PHE A 554 -12.00 22.11 -9.88
C PHE A 554 -11.20 22.78 -8.78
#